data_AF-A0A2D9RKG6-F1
#
_entry.id   AF-A0A2D9RKG6-F1
#
_cell.length_a   1.000
_cell.length_b   1.000
_cell.length_c   1.000
_cell.angle_alpha   90.00
_cell.angle_beta   90.00
_cell.angle_gamma   90.00
#
_symmetry.space_group_name_H-M   'P 1'
#
loop_
_entity.id
_entity.type
_entity.pdbx_description
1 polymer ?
#
loop_
_entity_poly.entity_id
_entity_poly.type
_entity_poly.pdbx_seq_one_letter_code
_entity_poly.pdbx_strand_id
1 'polypeptide(L)'
;MRRALLLSLIILLSQPFASATDISDDSEEDSSGTLSGTYTVTNGATWTVSGDYEIAENTAVIIEEGATMVVSGSMDAVAPPKLNLAGTANVLVPVGFLGETGVLRIDFADEVLYGIDIEINNETTVNWTGTQFDWNGDLDVENVTVNITTHPFQISSISTITLSAQGTTPVMLEADELSGNGTSLVIPDRNNAWSIDVQGSLIVTGSIFGAGITCSGTCTLNGAQMTSTGPIEVMGSISVTDSTLSGGISDEDIIVWDDASVTWTNSTGTGGVTDNWVNILTTRTIGIENGYVVFYGYDMGYDSISTSPLGDNSTFDSSNMGDKIIEIALDERDRMIRWQDGDGIVHEESASGLVVLATPWGDYEHQIPDLPKVNHFDVSLDLPSLSFDSLVESDDENNVNSRLGVMATVTNNGDAAANFLIDCMSNGTDANVGVNVPYSAGAGETIEIPMNWDSAAEGELTLECTIFVPYHFDGFEVVSSGTATTNPVTWSIEDDNSTNLLVPIAIGLVLAVGVFAFMFRKNMQNEAMKEYSQSIEQVDDSDEDIGEIE
;
A
#
# COMPACT_ATOMS: atom_id res chain seq x y z
N MET A 1 19.64 -45.57 9.23
CA MET A 1 19.99 -45.50 7.79
C MET A 1 19.43 -46.67 6.98
N ARG A 2 19.94 -47.92 7.05
CA ARG A 2 19.48 -49.02 6.15
C ARG A 2 17.98 -49.38 6.18
N ARG A 3 17.24 -49.08 7.25
CA ARG A 3 15.77 -49.27 7.29
C ARG A 3 14.96 -48.08 6.74
N ALA A 4 15.52 -46.87 6.71
CA ALA A 4 14.86 -45.71 6.10
C ALA A 4 14.87 -45.81 4.57
N LEU A 5 16.02 -46.21 4.01
CA LEU A 5 16.22 -46.45 2.57
C LEU A 5 15.29 -47.52 1.96
N LEU A 6 14.83 -48.50 2.75
CA LEU A 6 13.84 -49.47 2.29
C LEU A 6 12.40 -48.92 2.33
N LEU A 7 12.09 -48.03 3.27
CA LEU A 7 10.76 -47.43 3.36
C LEU A 7 10.55 -46.35 2.29
N SER A 8 11.57 -45.55 2.01
CA SER A 8 11.54 -44.58 0.90
C SER A 8 11.43 -45.26 -0.46
N LEU A 9 12.07 -46.42 -0.65
CA LEU A 9 11.97 -47.18 -1.90
C LEU A 9 10.57 -47.78 -2.11
N ILE A 10 9.88 -48.18 -1.02
CA ILE A 10 8.50 -48.69 -1.10
C ILE A 10 7.51 -47.57 -1.41
N ILE A 11 7.73 -46.35 -0.89
CA ILE A 11 6.88 -45.18 -1.19
C ILE A 11 7.06 -44.71 -2.64
N LEU A 12 8.30 -44.75 -3.17
CA LEU A 12 8.58 -44.50 -4.60
C LEU A 12 8.03 -45.60 -5.53
N LEU A 13 7.81 -46.81 -5.02
CA LEU A 13 7.19 -47.93 -5.75
C LEU A 13 5.67 -48.03 -5.55
N SER A 14 5.06 -47.11 -4.78
CA SER A 14 3.62 -47.07 -4.52
C SER A 14 2.94 -45.81 -5.05
N GLN A 15 3.62 -45.01 -5.88
CA GLN A 15 2.92 -44.06 -6.73
C GLN A 15 2.23 -44.82 -7.86
N PRO A 16 1.03 -44.42 -8.31
CA PRO A 16 0.46 -44.96 -9.52
C PRO A 16 1.45 -44.73 -10.66
N PHE A 17 1.65 -45.74 -11.51
CA PHE A 17 2.42 -45.57 -12.74
C PHE A 17 1.61 -44.71 -13.70
N ALA A 18 1.71 -43.39 -13.59
CA ALA A 18 1.37 -42.50 -14.69
C ALA A 18 2.24 -42.91 -15.88
N SER A 19 1.60 -43.33 -16.97
CA SER A 19 2.31 -43.59 -18.22
C SER A 19 2.70 -42.24 -18.79
N ALA A 20 3.99 -41.89 -18.69
CA ALA A 20 4.55 -40.73 -19.36
C ALA A 20 4.84 -41.09 -20.83
N THR A 21 4.34 -40.27 -21.75
CA THR A 21 4.45 -40.41 -23.20
C THR A 21 5.15 -39.18 -23.76
N ASP A 22 6.43 -39.33 -24.13
CA ASP A 22 7.22 -38.22 -24.66
C ASP A 22 7.06 -38.14 -26.20
N ILE A 23 6.66 -36.97 -26.68
CA ILE A 23 6.51 -36.64 -28.10
C ILE A 23 7.75 -35.83 -28.49
N SER A 24 8.65 -36.49 -29.23
CA SER A 24 10.03 -36.03 -29.50
C SER A 24 10.38 -35.87 -30.98
N ASP A 25 9.40 -36.13 -31.85
CA ASP A 25 9.41 -35.83 -33.28
C ASP A 25 8.01 -35.26 -33.62
N ASP A 26 7.87 -34.54 -34.73
CA ASP A 26 6.57 -34.06 -35.21
C ASP A 26 5.59 -35.23 -35.43
N SER A 27 4.38 -35.13 -34.87
CA SER A 27 3.35 -36.16 -34.92
C SER A 27 1.94 -35.60 -35.15
N GLU A 28 1.08 -36.43 -35.74
CA GLU A 28 -0.35 -36.14 -35.92
C GLU A 28 -1.19 -37.32 -35.41
N GLU A 29 -2.18 -37.00 -34.58
CA GLU A 29 -3.18 -37.88 -33.99
C GLU A 29 -4.55 -37.53 -34.65
N ASP A 30 -4.83 -38.18 -35.78
CA ASP A 30 -6.01 -37.94 -36.64
C ASP A 30 -7.18 -38.91 -36.38
N SER A 31 -7.05 -39.78 -35.37
CA SER A 31 -8.02 -40.81 -35.02
C SER A 31 -8.96 -40.34 -33.89
N SER A 32 -10.02 -41.10 -33.61
CA SER A 32 -10.82 -40.89 -32.40
C SER A 32 -10.50 -41.97 -31.36
N GLY A 33 -10.42 -41.59 -30.08
CA GLY A 33 -10.07 -42.53 -29.01
C GLY A 33 -10.07 -41.90 -27.63
N THR A 34 -9.33 -42.52 -26.70
CA THR A 34 -9.17 -42.02 -25.33
C THR A 34 -7.68 -41.76 -25.05
N LEU A 35 -7.34 -40.57 -24.56
CA LEU A 35 -6.00 -40.24 -24.07
C LEU A 35 -5.96 -40.39 -22.54
N SER A 36 -4.84 -40.90 -22.00
CA SER A 36 -4.69 -41.12 -20.56
C SER A 36 -3.23 -41.12 -20.10
N GLY A 37 -2.97 -40.52 -18.95
CA GLY A 37 -1.63 -40.44 -18.36
C GLY A 37 -0.98 -39.07 -18.55
N THR A 38 0.34 -39.03 -18.69
CA THR A 38 1.07 -37.76 -18.89
C THR A 38 1.66 -37.74 -20.28
N TYR A 39 1.48 -36.64 -21.00
CA TYR A 39 2.04 -36.41 -22.34
C TYR A 39 3.00 -35.22 -22.28
N THR A 40 4.23 -35.39 -22.77
CA THR A 40 5.23 -34.31 -22.83
C THR A 40 5.55 -34.01 -24.29
N VAL A 41 5.17 -32.84 -24.82
CA VAL A 41 5.65 -32.37 -26.11
C VAL A 41 7.00 -31.70 -25.88
N THR A 42 8.06 -32.33 -26.36
CA THR A 42 9.44 -31.93 -26.04
C THR A 42 9.98 -30.86 -26.99
N ASN A 43 10.99 -30.11 -26.55
CA ASN A 43 11.59 -28.99 -27.30
C ASN A 43 11.84 -29.31 -28.78
N GLY A 44 11.26 -28.51 -29.67
CA GLY A 44 11.42 -28.62 -31.13
C GLY A 44 10.46 -29.60 -31.83
N ALA A 45 9.61 -30.33 -31.09
CA ALA A 45 8.57 -31.19 -31.66
C ALA A 45 7.20 -30.48 -31.75
N THR A 46 6.41 -30.86 -32.75
CA THR A 46 5.02 -30.44 -32.94
C THR A 46 4.07 -31.62 -32.75
N TRP A 47 3.16 -31.55 -31.77
CA TRP A 47 2.06 -32.52 -31.65
C TRP A 47 0.76 -31.93 -32.20
N THR A 48 0.19 -32.55 -33.23
CA THR A 48 -1.12 -32.17 -33.77
C THR A 48 -2.18 -33.19 -33.36
N VAL A 49 -3.25 -32.74 -32.71
CA VAL A 49 -4.46 -33.53 -32.42
C VAL A 49 -5.57 -33.02 -33.35
N SER A 50 -5.86 -33.80 -34.39
CA SER A 50 -6.83 -33.46 -35.44
C SER A 50 -8.09 -34.34 -35.44
N GLY A 51 -8.08 -35.45 -34.70
CA GLY A 51 -9.26 -36.24 -34.39
C GLY A 51 -9.91 -35.89 -33.04
N ASP A 52 -10.96 -36.63 -32.68
CA ASP A 52 -11.82 -36.37 -31.52
C ASP A 52 -11.50 -37.33 -30.36
N TYR A 53 -10.99 -36.80 -29.24
CA TYR A 53 -10.47 -37.60 -28.14
C TYR A 53 -11.18 -37.34 -26.80
N GLU A 54 -11.64 -38.42 -26.18
CA GLU A 54 -12.00 -38.46 -24.75
C GLU A 54 -10.72 -38.38 -23.89
N ILE A 55 -10.70 -37.51 -22.88
CA ILE A 55 -9.55 -37.33 -22.00
C ILE A 55 -9.85 -37.90 -20.62
N ALA A 56 -9.10 -38.94 -20.23
CA ALA A 56 -9.27 -39.61 -18.95
C ALA A 56 -8.92 -38.72 -17.75
N GLU A 57 -9.60 -38.92 -16.62
CA GLU A 57 -9.31 -38.22 -15.36
C GLU A 57 -7.81 -38.28 -14.98
N ASN A 58 -7.29 -37.15 -14.46
CA ASN A 58 -5.90 -36.93 -14.07
C ASN A 58 -4.90 -37.00 -15.23
N THR A 59 -5.35 -36.80 -16.47
CA THR A 59 -4.43 -36.63 -17.61
C THR A 59 -3.74 -35.28 -17.55
N ALA A 60 -2.46 -35.23 -17.91
CA ALA A 60 -1.68 -33.99 -17.95
C ALA A 60 -0.92 -33.89 -19.27
N VAL A 61 -1.02 -32.75 -19.94
CA VAL A 61 -0.24 -32.41 -21.14
C VAL A 61 0.74 -31.30 -20.78
N ILE A 62 2.02 -31.51 -21.04
CA ILE A 62 3.09 -30.55 -20.80
C ILE A 62 3.72 -30.21 -22.15
N ILE A 63 3.73 -28.93 -22.52
CA ILE A 63 4.33 -28.43 -23.76
C ILE A 63 5.60 -27.67 -23.36
N GLU A 64 6.78 -28.28 -23.56
CA GLU A 64 8.05 -27.67 -23.18
C GLU A 64 8.34 -26.37 -23.94
N GLU A 65 9.22 -25.52 -23.40
CA GLU A 65 9.71 -24.34 -24.11
C GLU A 65 10.26 -24.74 -25.49
N GLY A 66 9.82 -24.06 -26.55
CA GLY A 66 10.20 -24.38 -27.94
C GLY A 66 9.48 -25.59 -28.56
N ALA A 67 8.56 -26.25 -27.85
CA ALA A 67 7.62 -27.22 -28.43
C ALA A 67 6.32 -26.55 -28.88
N THR A 68 5.52 -27.23 -29.71
CA THR A 68 4.20 -26.76 -30.15
C THR A 68 3.15 -27.86 -30.06
N MET A 69 1.97 -27.55 -29.54
CA MET A 69 0.78 -28.38 -29.65
C MET A 69 -0.29 -27.68 -30.49
N VAL A 70 -0.95 -28.42 -31.37
CA VAL A 70 -2.07 -27.93 -32.20
C VAL A 70 -3.28 -28.81 -31.95
N VAL A 71 -4.40 -28.23 -31.52
CA VAL A 71 -5.69 -28.91 -31.32
C VAL A 71 -6.68 -28.40 -32.35
N SER A 72 -7.04 -29.25 -33.30
CA SER A 72 -7.98 -28.94 -34.40
C SER A 72 -9.20 -29.87 -34.47
N GLY A 73 -9.15 -31.04 -33.81
CA GLY A 73 -10.33 -31.85 -33.46
C GLY A 73 -10.87 -31.50 -32.06
N SER A 74 -11.48 -32.46 -31.37
CA SER A 74 -11.92 -32.28 -29.98
C SER A 74 -10.98 -32.95 -28.95
N MET A 75 -10.88 -32.34 -27.77
CA MET A 75 -10.29 -32.94 -26.58
C MET A 75 -11.22 -32.70 -25.40
N ASP A 76 -11.99 -33.73 -25.02
CA ASP A 76 -13.11 -33.57 -24.10
C ASP A 76 -12.96 -34.47 -22.86
N ALA A 77 -13.04 -33.87 -21.67
CA ALA A 77 -12.94 -34.61 -20.40
C ALA A 77 -14.04 -35.70 -20.27
N VAL A 78 -13.66 -36.90 -19.83
CA VAL A 78 -14.64 -37.95 -19.44
C VAL A 78 -15.23 -37.73 -18.05
N ALA A 79 -14.72 -36.76 -17.30
CA ALA A 79 -15.20 -36.44 -15.96
C ALA A 79 -16.64 -35.89 -16.05
N PRO A 80 -17.58 -36.39 -15.23
CA PRO A 80 -19.00 -36.02 -15.36
C PRO A 80 -19.20 -34.53 -15.04
N PRO A 81 -19.80 -33.75 -15.96
CA PRO A 81 -20.05 -32.34 -15.71
C PRO A 81 -21.21 -32.11 -14.74
N LYS A 82 -21.29 -30.88 -14.25
CA LYS A 82 -22.42 -30.35 -13.48
C LYS A 82 -23.03 -29.18 -14.24
N LEU A 83 -24.35 -29.01 -14.14
CA LEU A 83 -25.03 -27.82 -14.63
C LEU A 83 -25.01 -26.75 -13.53
N ASN A 84 -24.07 -25.81 -13.63
CA ASN A 84 -23.97 -24.67 -12.74
C ASN A 84 -25.16 -23.72 -12.93
N LEU A 85 -25.66 -23.14 -11.84
CA LEU A 85 -26.83 -22.25 -11.83
C LEU A 85 -26.42 -20.84 -11.37
N ALA A 86 -26.73 -19.85 -12.19
CA ALA A 86 -26.59 -18.43 -11.84
C ALA A 86 -27.54 -18.03 -10.69
N GLY A 87 -27.45 -16.76 -10.25
CA GLY A 87 -28.35 -16.16 -9.25
C GLY A 87 -29.85 -16.38 -9.55
N THR A 88 -30.20 -16.45 -10.83
CA THR A 88 -31.48 -16.97 -11.31
C THR A 88 -31.24 -17.78 -12.57
N ALA A 89 -31.71 -19.03 -12.57
CA ALA A 89 -31.56 -19.98 -13.67
C ALA A 89 -32.92 -20.52 -14.11
N ASN A 90 -33.03 -20.84 -15.41
CA ASN A 90 -34.19 -21.43 -16.04
C ASN A 90 -33.74 -22.74 -16.70
N VAL A 91 -33.90 -23.87 -16.01
CA VAL A 91 -33.50 -25.19 -16.51
C VAL A 91 -34.63 -25.77 -17.35
N LEU A 92 -34.34 -26.00 -18.63
CA LEU A 92 -35.20 -26.69 -19.59
C LEU A 92 -34.88 -28.18 -19.56
N VAL A 93 -35.83 -28.96 -19.06
CA VAL A 93 -35.74 -30.42 -18.90
C VAL A 93 -36.46 -31.09 -20.05
N PRO A 94 -35.78 -31.81 -20.97
CA PRO A 94 -36.42 -32.54 -22.04
C PRO A 94 -37.14 -33.78 -21.49
N VAL A 95 -38.48 -33.77 -21.51
CA VAL A 95 -39.29 -34.86 -20.96
C VAL A 95 -39.68 -35.86 -22.04
N GLY A 96 -40.17 -35.39 -23.19
CA GLY A 96 -40.48 -36.26 -24.33
C GLY A 96 -41.71 -37.16 -24.16
N PHE A 97 -42.77 -36.67 -23.50
CA PHE A 97 -44.09 -37.32 -23.41
C PHE A 97 -44.06 -38.71 -22.73
N LEU A 98 -43.53 -38.78 -21.50
CA LEU A 98 -43.39 -40.02 -20.74
C LEU A 98 -44.70 -40.48 -20.08
N GLY A 99 -45.66 -39.58 -19.84
CA GLY A 99 -47.03 -39.90 -19.45
C GLY A 99 -47.66 -38.99 -18.38
N GLU A 100 -49.00 -39.02 -18.29
CA GLU A 100 -49.86 -38.07 -17.56
C GLU A 100 -49.52 -37.85 -16.06
N THR A 101 -48.77 -38.76 -15.43
CA THR A 101 -48.31 -38.60 -14.04
C THR A 101 -46.92 -39.21 -13.82
N GLY A 102 -46.07 -38.49 -13.10
CA GLY A 102 -44.76 -38.96 -12.67
C GLY A 102 -44.08 -38.06 -11.64
N VAL A 103 -42.83 -38.40 -11.35
CA VAL A 103 -41.92 -37.60 -10.52
C VAL A 103 -40.78 -37.08 -11.37
N LEU A 104 -40.52 -35.77 -11.32
CA LEU A 104 -39.25 -35.17 -11.73
C LEU A 104 -38.41 -35.00 -10.46
N ARG A 105 -37.28 -35.71 -10.40
CA ARG A 105 -36.30 -35.56 -9.34
C ARG A 105 -35.12 -34.76 -9.85
N ILE A 106 -34.75 -33.71 -9.12
CA ILE A 106 -33.49 -32.99 -9.30
C ILE A 106 -32.50 -33.52 -8.28
N ASP A 107 -31.41 -34.10 -8.76
CA ASP A 107 -30.26 -34.45 -7.94
C ASP A 107 -29.27 -33.27 -7.99
N PHE A 108 -29.08 -32.61 -6.84
CA PHE A 108 -28.08 -31.54 -6.71
C PHE A 108 -26.72 -32.17 -6.51
N ALA A 109 -25.71 -31.60 -7.18
CA ALA A 109 -24.38 -32.17 -7.20
C ALA A 109 -23.62 -32.00 -5.87
N ASP A 110 -24.09 -31.10 -5.02
CA ASP A 110 -23.64 -30.84 -3.65
C ASP A 110 -24.87 -30.50 -2.78
N GLU A 111 -24.82 -30.67 -1.46
CA GLU A 111 -25.95 -30.35 -0.58
C GLU A 111 -26.23 -28.84 -0.57
N VAL A 112 -27.46 -28.44 -0.89
CA VAL A 112 -27.92 -27.06 -0.79
C VAL A 112 -28.15 -26.71 0.68
N LEU A 113 -27.22 -25.93 1.25
CA LEU A 113 -27.19 -25.52 2.66
C LEU A 113 -27.87 -24.16 2.89
N TYR A 114 -27.77 -23.26 1.91
CA TYR A 114 -28.46 -21.97 1.92
C TYR A 114 -29.74 -22.09 1.10
N GLY A 115 -30.85 -21.58 1.63
CA GLY A 115 -32.17 -21.76 1.03
C GLY A 115 -32.27 -21.18 -0.37
N ILE A 116 -32.73 -22.01 -1.33
CA ILE A 116 -33.04 -21.61 -2.71
C ILE A 116 -34.55 -21.67 -2.96
N ASP A 117 -35.04 -20.91 -3.93
CA ASP A 117 -36.43 -20.98 -4.37
C ASP A 117 -36.51 -21.78 -5.68
N ILE A 118 -37.44 -22.75 -5.74
CA ILE A 118 -37.65 -23.61 -6.92
C ILE A 118 -39.11 -23.48 -7.36
N GLU A 119 -39.34 -23.09 -8.61
CA GLU A 119 -40.67 -22.96 -9.21
C GLU A 119 -40.81 -23.85 -10.45
N ILE A 120 -41.83 -24.71 -10.45
CA ILE A 120 -42.24 -25.55 -11.58
C ILE A 120 -43.74 -25.39 -11.76
N ASN A 121 -44.21 -25.05 -12.97
CA ASN A 121 -45.65 -24.93 -13.30
C ASN A 121 -46.47 -24.00 -12.36
N ASN A 122 -45.87 -22.92 -11.84
CA ASN A 122 -46.40 -22.01 -10.81
C ASN A 122 -46.54 -22.62 -9.39
N GLU A 123 -45.96 -23.80 -9.15
CA GLU A 123 -45.77 -24.35 -7.80
C GLU A 123 -44.38 -23.95 -7.31
N THR A 124 -44.33 -23.04 -6.33
CA THR A 124 -43.07 -22.52 -5.76
C THR A 124 -42.78 -23.14 -4.40
N THR A 125 -41.57 -23.68 -4.23
CA THR A 125 -40.97 -23.96 -2.92
C THR A 125 -40.07 -22.79 -2.55
N VAL A 126 -40.14 -22.33 -1.30
CA VAL A 126 -39.36 -21.18 -0.80
C VAL A 126 -38.34 -21.65 0.23
N ASN A 127 -37.10 -21.15 0.13
CA ASN A 127 -35.99 -21.44 1.05
C ASN A 127 -35.78 -22.96 1.24
N TRP A 128 -35.73 -23.70 0.13
CA TRP A 128 -35.47 -25.14 0.08
C TRP A 128 -33.99 -25.45 0.29
N THR A 129 -33.71 -26.56 1.00
CA THR A 129 -32.35 -27.05 1.31
C THR A 129 -32.32 -28.58 1.24
N GLY A 130 -31.21 -29.16 0.79
CA GLY A 130 -30.99 -30.61 0.73
C GLY A 130 -30.22 -31.04 -0.52
N THR A 131 -30.21 -32.35 -0.79
CA THR A 131 -29.51 -32.96 -1.95
C THR A 131 -30.44 -33.38 -3.09
N GLN A 132 -31.74 -33.59 -2.82
CA GLN A 132 -32.71 -34.10 -3.79
C GLN A 132 -34.05 -33.37 -3.67
N PHE A 133 -34.54 -32.79 -4.77
CA PHE A 133 -35.87 -32.18 -4.85
C PHE A 133 -36.79 -33.01 -5.74
N ASP A 134 -37.96 -33.40 -5.22
CA ASP A 134 -38.99 -34.15 -5.94
C ASP A 134 -40.19 -33.26 -6.28
N TRP A 135 -40.47 -33.10 -7.58
CA TRP A 135 -41.73 -32.53 -8.07
C TRP A 135 -42.64 -33.63 -8.63
N ASN A 136 -43.93 -33.58 -8.30
CA ASN A 136 -44.93 -34.54 -8.79
C ASN A 136 -45.86 -33.83 -9.76
N GLY A 137 -46.00 -34.35 -10.99
CA GLY A 137 -46.87 -33.71 -11.97
C GLY A 137 -46.96 -34.44 -13.29
N ASP A 138 -47.40 -33.71 -14.30
CA ASP A 138 -47.61 -34.20 -15.66
C ASP A 138 -46.27 -34.30 -16.41
N LEU A 139 -45.98 -35.49 -16.95
CA LEU A 139 -44.83 -35.76 -17.81
C LEU A 139 -45.28 -36.09 -19.26
N ASP A 140 -46.55 -35.89 -19.64
CA ASP A 140 -47.04 -35.94 -21.03
C ASP A 140 -46.81 -34.60 -21.76
N VAL A 141 -45.61 -34.05 -21.58
CA VAL A 141 -45.17 -32.78 -22.16
C VAL A 141 -43.83 -32.97 -22.89
N GLU A 142 -43.53 -32.06 -23.83
CA GLU A 142 -42.24 -32.07 -24.53
C GLU A 142 -41.10 -31.71 -23.58
N ASN A 143 -41.25 -30.61 -22.82
CA ASN A 143 -40.28 -30.13 -21.85
C ASN A 143 -40.97 -29.68 -20.56
N VAL A 144 -40.25 -29.76 -19.44
CA VAL A 144 -40.59 -29.07 -18.19
C VAL A 144 -39.58 -27.96 -17.95
N THR A 145 -40.05 -26.80 -17.49
CA THR A 145 -39.20 -25.66 -17.12
C THR A 145 -39.13 -25.54 -15.62
N VAL A 146 -37.91 -25.56 -15.07
CA VAL A 146 -37.63 -25.36 -13.65
C VAL A 146 -36.94 -24.01 -13.48
N ASN A 147 -37.60 -23.07 -12.82
CA ASN A 147 -36.96 -21.82 -12.42
C ASN A 147 -36.32 -22.01 -11.05
N ILE A 148 -35.05 -21.63 -10.90
CA ILE A 148 -34.31 -21.73 -9.64
C ILE A 148 -33.70 -20.36 -9.34
N THR A 149 -33.98 -19.83 -8.15
CA THR A 149 -33.30 -18.64 -7.61
C THR A 149 -32.34 -19.11 -6.53
N THR A 150 -31.04 -18.94 -6.76
CA THR A 150 -29.97 -19.45 -5.89
C THR A 150 -29.57 -18.44 -4.82
N HIS A 151 -28.79 -18.88 -3.83
CA HIS A 151 -28.31 -18.01 -2.75
C HIS A 151 -26.86 -17.55 -3.02
N PRO A 152 -26.53 -16.24 -2.95
CA PRO A 152 -25.18 -15.73 -3.26
C PRO A 152 -24.05 -16.16 -2.29
N PHE A 153 -24.30 -17.06 -1.35
CA PHE A 153 -23.30 -17.63 -0.45
C PHE A 153 -23.00 -19.10 -0.74
N GLN A 154 -23.61 -19.66 -1.79
CA GLN A 154 -23.35 -21.03 -2.25
C GLN A 154 -23.58 -21.15 -3.76
N ILE A 155 -22.55 -21.56 -4.49
CA ILE A 155 -22.68 -22.05 -5.85
C ILE A 155 -23.58 -23.29 -5.82
N SER A 156 -24.65 -23.28 -6.60
CA SER A 156 -25.64 -24.36 -6.68
C SER A 156 -25.57 -24.99 -8.06
N SER A 157 -25.51 -26.32 -8.13
CA SER A 157 -25.44 -27.03 -9.41
C SER A 157 -26.22 -28.34 -9.39
N ILE A 158 -26.73 -28.72 -10.56
CA ILE A 158 -27.45 -29.99 -10.77
C ILE A 158 -26.44 -31.00 -11.31
N SER A 159 -26.45 -32.23 -10.78
CA SER A 159 -25.72 -33.34 -11.39
C SER A 159 -26.59 -34.03 -12.43
N THR A 160 -27.79 -34.48 -12.03
CA THR A 160 -28.72 -35.18 -12.93
C THR A 160 -30.17 -34.83 -12.64
N ILE A 161 -31.06 -35.13 -13.60
CA ILE A 161 -32.51 -35.11 -13.39
C ILE A 161 -33.08 -36.49 -13.74
N THR A 162 -33.81 -37.10 -12.80
CA THR A 162 -34.48 -38.39 -13.00
C THR A 162 -35.98 -38.20 -13.21
N LEU A 163 -36.48 -38.62 -14.37
CA LEU A 163 -37.89 -38.59 -14.76
C LEU A 163 -38.53 -39.97 -14.58
N SER A 164 -39.51 -40.09 -13.68
CA SER A 164 -40.17 -41.35 -13.33
C SER A 164 -41.68 -41.29 -13.59
N ALA A 165 -42.12 -41.57 -14.82
CA ALA A 165 -43.54 -41.66 -15.16
C ALA A 165 -44.17 -43.00 -14.72
N GLN A 166 -45.48 -43.01 -14.46
CA GLN A 166 -46.15 -44.19 -13.90
C GLN A 166 -46.18 -45.37 -14.89
N GLY A 167 -45.47 -46.44 -14.57
CA GLY A 167 -45.46 -47.68 -15.35
C GLY A 167 -44.43 -47.70 -16.48
N THR A 168 -43.60 -46.68 -16.62
CA THR A 168 -42.42 -46.66 -17.50
C THR A 168 -41.14 -46.99 -16.71
N THR A 169 -40.04 -47.19 -17.42
CA THR A 169 -38.70 -47.17 -16.81
C THR A 169 -38.29 -45.71 -16.59
N PRO A 170 -37.71 -45.35 -15.43
CA PRO A 170 -37.16 -44.01 -15.23
C PRO A 170 -36.11 -43.65 -16.28
N VAL A 171 -36.15 -42.40 -16.74
CA VAL A 171 -35.13 -41.79 -17.60
C VAL A 171 -34.26 -40.93 -16.70
N MET A 172 -32.94 -41.10 -16.78
CA MET A 172 -31.96 -40.21 -16.16
C MET A 172 -31.43 -39.29 -17.26
N LEU A 173 -31.35 -37.99 -16.96
CA LEU A 173 -30.76 -36.96 -17.79
C LEU A 173 -29.49 -36.48 -17.09
N GLU A 174 -28.35 -36.57 -17.77
CA GLU A 174 -27.09 -36.01 -17.29
C GLU A 174 -27.05 -34.48 -17.50
N ALA A 175 -26.10 -33.80 -16.87
CA ALA A 175 -26.03 -32.34 -16.89
C ALA A 175 -25.97 -31.73 -18.31
N ASP A 176 -25.27 -32.40 -19.24
CA ASP A 176 -25.08 -31.99 -20.65
C ASP A 176 -26.32 -32.23 -21.53
N GLU A 177 -27.29 -33.03 -21.06
CA GLU A 177 -28.62 -33.17 -21.68
C GLU A 177 -29.60 -32.06 -21.23
N LEU A 178 -29.18 -31.22 -20.27
CA LEU A 178 -29.95 -30.08 -19.77
C LEU A 178 -29.48 -28.78 -20.44
N SER A 179 -30.40 -27.82 -20.57
CA SER A 179 -30.10 -26.50 -21.13
C SER A 179 -30.90 -25.42 -20.40
N GLY A 180 -30.62 -24.15 -20.67
CA GLY A 180 -31.29 -23.08 -19.94
C GLY A 180 -30.73 -21.69 -20.17
N ASN A 181 -31.43 -20.70 -19.63
CA ASN A 181 -30.84 -19.38 -19.39
C ASN A 181 -30.29 -19.33 -17.96
N GLY A 182 -29.12 -18.71 -17.75
CA GLY A 182 -28.45 -18.71 -16.45
C GLY A 182 -27.94 -20.09 -16.02
N THR A 183 -27.69 -20.99 -16.97
CA THR A 183 -27.13 -22.33 -16.75
C THR A 183 -25.84 -22.50 -17.54
N SER A 184 -24.82 -23.16 -16.99
CA SER A 184 -23.61 -23.51 -17.75
C SER A 184 -23.03 -24.86 -17.34
N LEU A 185 -22.40 -25.55 -18.28
CA LEU A 185 -21.71 -26.82 -18.00
C LEU A 185 -20.33 -26.54 -17.42
N VAL A 186 -20.06 -27.12 -16.25
CA VAL A 186 -18.78 -26.98 -15.55
C VAL A 186 -18.29 -28.32 -15.02
N ILE A 187 -16.98 -28.48 -14.97
CA ILE A 187 -16.28 -29.51 -14.22
C ILE A 187 -15.54 -28.77 -13.08
N PRO A 188 -16.04 -28.80 -11.84
CA PRO A 188 -15.51 -27.96 -10.76
C PRO A 188 -14.04 -28.21 -10.44
N ASP A 189 -13.60 -29.46 -10.61
CA ASP A 189 -12.24 -29.90 -10.33
C ASP A 189 -11.47 -30.15 -11.64
N ARG A 190 -11.43 -29.12 -12.50
CA ARG A 190 -10.84 -29.21 -13.85
C ARG A 190 -9.41 -29.74 -13.85
N ASN A 191 -8.60 -29.38 -12.85
CA ASN A 191 -7.21 -29.83 -12.74
C ASN A 191 -7.08 -31.34 -12.47
N ASN A 192 -8.03 -31.95 -11.75
CA ASN A 192 -8.11 -33.40 -11.58
C ASN A 192 -8.89 -34.09 -12.70
N ALA A 193 -9.70 -33.36 -13.48
CA ALA A 193 -10.24 -33.86 -14.74
C ALA A 193 -9.08 -34.02 -15.75
N TRP A 194 -8.49 -32.93 -16.23
CA TRP A 194 -7.21 -32.95 -16.93
C TRP A 194 -6.59 -31.55 -17.06
N SER A 195 -5.29 -31.49 -17.35
CA SER A 195 -4.54 -30.23 -17.41
C SER A 195 -3.66 -30.09 -18.66
N ILE A 196 -3.42 -28.83 -19.06
CA ILE A 196 -2.45 -28.42 -20.07
C ILE A 196 -1.53 -27.34 -19.49
N ASP A 197 -0.24 -27.66 -19.37
CA ASP A 197 0.83 -26.74 -18.96
C ASP A 197 1.62 -26.31 -20.22
N VAL A 198 1.55 -25.02 -20.57
CA VAL A 198 2.11 -24.46 -21.80
C VAL A 198 3.33 -23.60 -21.48
N GLN A 199 4.53 -24.17 -21.61
CA GLN A 199 5.80 -23.44 -21.62
C GLN A 199 6.24 -23.08 -23.05
N GLY A 200 5.85 -23.89 -24.04
CA GLY A 200 6.03 -23.63 -25.48
C GLY A 200 4.85 -22.89 -26.10
N SER A 201 4.27 -23.44 -27.17
CA SER A 201 3.08 -22.89 -27.81
C SER A 201 1.90 -23.88 -27.87
N LEU A 202 0.72 -23.39 -27.54
CA LEU A 202 -0.56 -24.07 -27.74
C LEU A 202 -1.37 -23.31 -28.80
N ILE A 203 -1.87 -24.03 -29.81
CA ILE A 203 -2.74 -23.48 -30.85
C ILE A 203 -4.04 -24.30 -30.86
N VAL A 204 -5.18 -23.67 -30.59
CA VAL A 204 -6.50 -24.31 -30.60
C VAL A 204 -7.35 -23.70 -31.71
N THR A 205 -7.86 -24.56 -32.58
CA THR A 205 -8.82 -24.24 -33.65
C THR A 205 -10.03 -25.18 -33.65
N GLY A 206 -10.00 -26.25 -32.86
CA GLY A 206 -11.11 -27.16 -32.58
C GLY A 206 -11.78 -26.87 -31.24
N SER A 207 -12.07 -27.91 -30.44
CA SER A 207 -12.72 -27.76 -29.14
C SER A 207 -11.94 -28.39 -27.98
N ILE A 208 -12.07 -27.79 -26.79
CA ILE A 208 -11.51 -28.29 -25.54
C ILE A 208 -12.59 -28.22 -24.46
N PHE A 209 -12.87 -29.34 -23.80
CA PHE A 209 -13.82 -29.41 -22.68
C PHE A 209 -13.15 -29.86 -21.38
N GLY A 210 -13.32 -29.06 -20.32
CA GLY A 210 -13.01 -29.46 -18.94
C GLY A 210 -11.53 -29.40 -18.53
N ALA A 211 -10.67 -28.74 -19.32
CA ALA A 211 -9.24 -28.64 -19.07
C ALA A 211 -8.88 -27.50 -18.10
N GLY A 212 -8.00 -27.76 -17.13
CA GLY A 212 -7.21 -26.71 -16.48
C GLY A 212 -6.05 -26.27 -17.38
N ILE A 213 -5.98 -25.00 -17.76
CA ILE A 213 -4.95 -24.50 -18.69
C ILE A 213 -4.11 -23.41 -18.03
N THR A 214 -2.78 -23.62 -18.05
CA THR A 214 -1.78 -22.67 -17.57
C THR A 214 -0.85 -22.30 -18.71
N CYS A 215 -0.70 -21.01 -19.01
CA CYS A 215 -0.01 -20.49 -20.18
C CYS A 215 1.16 -19.57 -19.83
N SER A 216 2.33 -20.15 -19.52
CA SER A 216 3.60 -19.42 -19.40
C SER A 216 4.18 -18.99 -20.76
N GLY A 217 3.87 -19.73 -21.83
CA GLY A 217 4.38 -19.52 -23.18
C GLY A 217 3.44 -18.70 -24.07
N THR A 218 3.00 -19.30 -25.18
CA THR A 218 2.09 -18.64 -26.15
C THR A 218 0.87 -19.49 -26.47
N CYS A 219 -0.31 -19.01 -26.06
CA CYS A 219 -1.60 -19.65 -26.36
C CYS A 219 -2.33 -18.89 -27.47
N THR A 220 -2.81 -19.59 -28.49
CA THR A 220 -3.59 -19.02 -29.60
C THR A 220 -4.90 -19.78 -29.74
N LEU A 221 -6.01 -19.12 -29.43
CA LEU A 221 -7.37 -19.60 -29.66
C LEU A 221 -7.90 -18.90 -30.92
N ASN A 222 -8.18 -19.67 -31.98
CA ASN A 222 -8.57 -19.12 -33.29
C ASN A 222 -9.71 -19.96 -33.91
N GLY A 223 -10.94 -19.48 -33.79
CA GLY A 223 -12.14 -20.29 -34.07
C GLY A 223 -12.44 -21.34 -32.99
N ALA A 224 -11.75 -21.31 -31.85
CA ALA A 224 -11.81 -22.34 -30.82
C ALA A 224 -13.15 -22.35 -30.08
N GLN A 225 -13.58 -23.53 -29.64
CA GLN A 225 -14.72 -23.71 -28.72
C GLN A 225 -14.20 -24.25 -27.38
N MET A 226 -14.16 -23.38 -26.38
CA MET A 226 -13.60 -23.67 -25.06
C MET A 226 -14.74 -23.74 -24.03
N THR A 227 -14.94 -24.89 -23.42
CA THR A 227 -16.03 -25.08 -22.46
C THR A 227 -15.50 -25.68 -21.16
N SER A 228 -15.90 -25.13 -20.01
CA SER A 228 -15.39 -25.55 -18.70
C SER A 228 -13.86 -25.41 -18.53
N THR A 229 -13.23 -24.43 -19.19
CA THR A 229 -11.78 -24.18 -19.09
C THR A 229 -11.41 -22.93 -18.28
N GLY A 230 -12.39 -22.09 -17.92
CA GLY A 230 -12.15 -20.80 -17.26
C GLY A 230 -11.98 -20.89 -15.73
N PRO A 231 -11.06 -20.11 -15.12
CA PRO A 231 -10.11 -19.22 -15.78
C PRO A 231 -8.93 -19.98 -16.40
N ILE A 232 -8.51 -19.52 -17.58
CA ILE A 232 -7.20 -19.84 -18.16
C ILE A 232 -6.16 -18.91 -17.52
N GLU A 233 -5.13 -19.47 -16.88
CA GLU A 233 -4.06 -18.70 -16.25
C GLU A 233 -2.99 -18.34 -17.29
N VAL A 234 -2.62 -17.06 -17.41
CA VAL A 234 -1.67 -16.59 -18.45
C VAL A 234 -0.55 -15.78 -17.82
N MET A 235 0.68 -16.27 -17.95
CA MET A 235 1.92 -15.59 -17.52
C MET A 235 2.84 -15.23 -18.69
N GLY A 236 2.51 -15.65 -19.92
CA GLY A 236 3.20 -15.26 -21.15
C GLY A 236 2.33 -14.44 -22.07
N SER A 237 1.66 -15.10 -23.02
CA SER A 237 0.77 -14.44 -23.97
C SER A 237 -0.41 -15.32 -24.40
N ILE A 238 -1.57 -14.69 -24.56
CA ILE A 238 -2.77 -15.31 -25.15
C ILE A 238 -3.37 -14.42 -26.25
N SER A 239 -3.77 -15.05 -27.35
CA SER A 239 -4.56 -14.42 -28.41
C SER A 239 -5.85 -15.20 -28.60
N VAL A 240 -6.99 -14.53 -28.47
CA VAL A 240 -8.34 -15.06 -28.61
C VAL A 240 -8.99 -14.36 -29.81
N THR A 241 -9.27 -15.13 -30.87
CA THR A 241 -9.81 -14.61 -32.13
C THR A 241 -10.93 -15.52 -32.62
N ASP A 242 -12.07 -14.94 -33.02
CA ASP A 242 -13.23 -15.65 -33.55
C ASP A 242 -13.68 -16.87 -32.70
N SER A 243 -13.41 -16.86 -31.39
CA SER A 243 -13.55 -18.01 -30.49
C SER A 243 -14.71 -17.83 -29.50
N THR A 244 -15.15 -18.95 -28.89
CA THR A 244 -16.16 -18.96 -27.83
C THR A 244 -15.57 -19.58 -26.57
N LEU A 245 -15.72 -18.90 -25.43
CA LEU A 245 -15.42 -19.41 -24.10
C LEU A 245 -16.74 -19.51 -23.32
N SER A 246 -16.94 -20.59 -22.56
CA SER A 246 -18.14 -20.75 -21.73
C SER A 246 -17.91 -21.64 -20.51
N GLY A 247 -18.55 -21.28 -19.38
CA GLY A 247 -18.59 -22.14 -18.19
C GLY A 247 -17.34 -22.09 -17.33
N GLY A 248 -16.85 -20.89 -17.00
CA GLY A 248 -15.86 -20.72 -15.93
C GLY A 248 -16.37 -21.23 -14.58
N ILE A 249 -15.42 -21.53 -13.67
CA ILE A 249 -15.72 -21.80 -12.25
C ILE A 249 -15.51 -20.57 -11.34
N SER A 250 -14.93 -19.49 -11.89
CA SER A 250 -14.84 -18.17 -11.26
C SER A 250 -15.58 -17.11 -12.11
N ASP A 251 -15.50 -15.87 -11.68
CA ASP A 251 -15.95 -14.66 -12.37
C ASP A 251 -15.04 -14.23 -13.54
N GLU A 252 -14.10 -15.07 -14.00
CA GLU A 252 -13.23 -14.78 -15.14
C GLU A 252 -13.08 -15.97 -16.11
N ASP A 253 -13.11 -15.70 -17.41
CA ASP A 253 -12.73 -16.69 -18.43
C ASP A 253 -11.19 -16.83 -18.55
N ILE A 254 -10.44 -15.75 -18.31
CA ILE A 254 -8.96 -15.67 -18.44
C ILE A 254 -8.39 -14.73 -17.37
N ILE A 255 -7.33 -15.15 -16.68
CA ILE A 255 -6.54 -14.30 -15.78
C ILE A 255 -5.15 -14.08 -16.38
N VAL A 256 -4.74 -12.82 -16.49
CA VAL A 256 -3.48 -12.38 -17.10
C VAL A 256 -2.58 -11.80 -16.01
N TRP A 257 -1.49 -12.47 -15.70
CA TRP A 257 -0.60 -12.08 -14.59
C TRP A 257 0.46 -11.09 -15.03
N ASP A 258 0.71 -10.08 -14.20
CA ASP A 258 1.81 -9.12 -14.33
C ASP A 258 1.85 -8.42 -15.71
N ASP A 259 2.95 -8.51 -16.45
CA ASP A 259 3.15 -7.94 -17.78
C ASP A 259 2.78 -8.88 -18.93
N ALA A 260 2.15 -10.03 -18.63
CA ALA A 260 1.62 -10.94 -19.63
C ALA A 260 0.59 -10.25 -20.54
N SER A 261 0.44 -10.77 -21.76
CA SER A 261 -0.33 -10.10 -22.82
C SER A 261 -1.58 -10.87 -23.24
N VAL A 262 -2.67 -10.14 -23.44
CA VAL A 262 -3.94 -10.64 -23.98
C VAL A 262 -4.34 -9.85 -25.21
N THR A 263 -4.80 -10.56 -26.24
CA THR A 263 -5.51 -9.97 -27.38
C THR A 263 -6.87 -10.65 -27.50
N TRP A 264 -7.96 -9.87 -27.45
CA TRP A 264 -9.32 -10.37 -27.63
C TRP A 264 -9.95 -9.74 -28.87
N THR A 265 -10.37 -10.55 -29.85
CA THR A 265 -10.92 -10.06 -31.13
C THR A 265 -12.11 -10.91 -31.57
N ASN A 266 -13.26 -10.27 -31.78
CA ASN A 266 -14.49 -10.89 -32.32
C ASN A 266 -14.85 -12.24 -31.64
N SER A 267 -14.61 -12.34 -30.33
CA SER A 267 -14.79 -13.55 -29.53
C SER A 267 -15.82 -13.30 -28.43
N THR A 268 -16.45 -14.38 -27.95
CA THR A 268 -17.53 -14.35 -26.96
C THR A 268 -17.11 -15.13 -25.72
N GLY A 269 -17.16 -14.50 -24.54
CA GLY A 269 -16.91 -15.17 -23.26
C GLY A 269 -18.19 -15.74 -22.63
N THR A 270 -18.06 -16.25 -21.41
CA THR A 270 -19.18 -16.69 -20.57
C THR A 270 -20.17 -15.54 -20.33
N GLY A 271 -19.65 -14.32 -20.12
CA GLY A 271 -20.42 -13.10 -20.01
C GLY A 271 -21.28 -12.94 -18.74
N GLY A 272 -22.14 -11.94 -18.75
CA GLY A 272 -23.00 -11.62 -17.59
C GLY A 272 -22.22 -10.95 -16.46
N VAL A 273 -21.92 -11.70 -15.40
CA VAL A 273 -21.03 -11.24 -14.31
C VAL A 273 -19.61 -11.80 -14.44
N THR A 274 -19.35 -12.63 -15.45
CA THR A 274 -18.03 -13.15 -15.77
C THR A 274 -17.33 -12.21 -16.75
N ASP A 275 -16.15 -11.75 -16.39
CA ASP A 275 -15.26 -10.95 -17.22
C ASP A 275 -14.58 -11.85 -18.28
N ASN A 276 -14.48 -11.36 -19.52
CA ASN A 276 -13.81 -12.08 -20.61
C ASN A 276 -12.31 -12.27 -20.32
N TRP A 277 -11.69 -11.30 -19.64
CA TRP A 277 -10.36 -11.41 -19.06
C TRP A 277 -10.10 -10.30 -18.03
N VAL A 278 -9.24 -10.59 -17.07
CA VAL A 278 -8.68 -9.62 -16.10
C VAL A 278 -7.15 -9.63 -16.16
N ASN A 279 -6.50 -8.51 -15.83
CA ASN A 279 -5.04 -8.41 -15.68
C ASN A 279 -4.71 -8.05 -14.23
N ILE A 280 -4.12 -9.00 -13.51
CA ILE A 280 -3.84 -8.95 -12.08
C ILE A 280 -2.34 -8.92 -11.87
N LEU A 281 -1.84 -8.01 -11.04
CA LEU A 281 -0.46 -8.05 -10.57
C LEU A 281 -0.32 -9.11 -9.46
N THR A 282 0.71 -9.97 -9.52
CA THR A 282 1.01 -10.96 -8.48
C THR A 282 1.40 -10.32 -7.15
N THR A 283 1.94 -9.11 -7.20
CA THR A 283 2.21 -8.23 -6.05
C THR A 283 1.98 -6.78 -6.46
N ARG A 284 1.76 -5.87 -5.52
CA ARG A 284 1.80 -4.43 -5.80
C ARG A 284 2.43 -3.69 -4.62
N THR A 285 3.60 -3.11 -4.87
CA THR A 285 4.46 -2.57 -3.81
C THR A 285 5.09 -1.25 -4.21
N ILE A 286 5.41 -0.43 -3.22
CA ILE A 286 6.15 0.83 -3.39
C ILE A 286 7.43 0.79 -2.54
N GLY A 287 8.56 1.11 -3.17
CA GLY A 287 9.84 1.34 -2.49
C GLY A 287 9.90 2.75 -1.91
N ILE A 288 10.30 2.86 -0.65
CA ILE A 288 10.37 4.14 0.10
C ILE A 288 11.78 4.35 0.68
N GLU A 289 12.09 5.59 1.04
CA GLU A 289 13.42 5.93 1.56
C GLU A 289 13.59 5.61 3.05
N ASN A 290 12.54 5.65 3.88
CA ASN A 290 12.53 5.10 5.25
C ASN A 290 11.12 4.71 5.75
N GLY A 291 11.06 3.95 6.86
CA GLY A 291 9.80 3.48 7.47
C GLY A 291 8.96 4.52 8.21
N TYR A 292 9.26 5.82 8.12
CA TYR A 292 8.35 6.89 8.59
C TYR A 292 7.51 7.49 7.45
N VAL A 293 7.81 7.13 6.21
CA VAL A 293 6.98 7.47 5.04
C VAL A 293 5.71 6.62 5.04
N VAL A 294 4.57 7.25 4.76
CA VAL A 294 3.27 6.57 4.59
C VAL A 294 2.72 6.80 3.18
N PHE A 295 1.93 5.83 2.70
CA PHE A 295 1.24 5.85 1.43
C PHE A 295 -0.28 5.86 1.63
N TYR A 296 -0.98 6.65 0.83
CA TYR A 296 -2.42 6.60 0.64
C TYR A 296 -2.72 6.29 -0.82
N GLY A 297 -3.49 5.24 -1.09
CA GLY A 297 -4.00 4.91 -2.42
C GLY A 297 -5.45 5.35 -2.59
N TYR A 298 -5.81 5.73 -3.81
CA TYR A 298 -7.16 6.15 -4.20
C TYR A 298 -7.56 5.49 -5.51
N ASP A 299 -8.85 5.17 -5.67
CA ASP A 299 -9.46 4.55 -6.85
C ASP A 299 -8.68 3.31 -7.36
N MET A 300 -8.20 2.48 -6.42
CA MET A 300 -7.36 1.30 -6.70
C MET A 300 -8.18 0.09 -7.12
N GLY A 301 -7.70 -0.63 -8.14
CA GLY A 301 -8.22 -1.94 -8.52
C GLY A 301 -9.64 -1.91 -9.11
N TYR A 302 -10.25 -3.10 -9.22
CA TYR A 302 -11.57 -3.29 -9.82
C TYR A 302 -12.67 -2.53 -9.06
N ASP A 303 -12.66 -2.62 -7.72
CA ASP A 303 -13.66 -2.01 -6.86
C ASP A 303 -13.40 -0.52 -6.55
N SER A 304 -12.34 0.06 -7.16
CA SER A 304 -11.95 1.48 -7.02
C SER A 304 -11.82 1.94 -5.56
N ILE A 305 -11.12 1.15 -4.73
CA ILE A 305 -11.03 1.40 -3.29
C ILE A 305 -10.06 2.54 -2.96
N SER A 306 -10.22 3.14 -1.78
CA SER A 306 -9.22 4.04 -1.19
C SER A 306 -8.66 3.46 0.10
N THR A 307 -7.36 3.52 0.29
CA THR A 307 -6.68 2.91 1.43
C THR A 307 -6.76 3.80 2.68
N SER A 308 -6.65 3.17 3.85
CA SER A 308 -6.14 3.85 5.05
C SER A 308 -4.63 4.13 4.88
N PRO A 309 -3.98 4.97 5.71
CA PRO A 309 -2.53 5.15 5.64
C PRO A 309 -1.83 3.80 5.79
N LEU A 310 -1.06 3.43 4.76
CA LEU A 310 -0.19 2.26 4.75
C LEU A 310 1.23 2.74 5.05
N GLY A 311 1.99 1.95 5.81
CA GLY A 311 3.35 2.30 6.20
C GLY A 311 4.19 1.04 6.36
N ASP A 312 5.48 1.15 6.10
CA ASP A 312 6.43 0.06 6.27
C ASP A 312 6.69 -0.15 7.77
N ASN A 313 6.00 -1.15 8.33
CA ASN A 313 5.98 -1.62 9.73
C ASN A 313 6.74 -0.73 10.74
N SER A 314 6.22 0.48 10.97
CA SER A 314 6.98 1.56 11.62
C SER A 314 7.04 1.38 13.14
N THR A 315 8.05 0.67 13.65
CA THR A 315 8.31 0.56 15.09
C THR A 315 9.49 1.45 15.52
N PHE A 316 9.49 1.88 16.79
CA PHE A 316 10.61 2.67 17.38
C PHE A 316 11.89 1.83 17.64
N ASP A 317 11.96 0.60 17.15
CA ASP A 317 13.12 -0.29 17.26
C ASP A 317 13.79 -0.40 15.90
N SER A 318 15.05 0.05 15.79
CA SER A 318 15.82 0.05 14.55
C SER A 318 16.06 -1.35 13.95
N SER A 319 15.87 -2.42 14.72
CA SER A 319 15.88 -3.80 14.20
C SER A 319 14.54 -4.25 13.59
N ASN A 320 13.50 -3.43 13.71
CA ASN A 320 12.11 -3.67 13.31
C ASN A 320 11.51 -2.42 12.61
N MET A 321 12.33 -1.63 11.90
CA MET A 321 11.92 -0.42 11.14
C MET A 321 11.38 -0.74 9.74
N GLY A 322 10.94 -1.98 9.50
CA GLY A 322 10.50 -2.43 8.18
C GLY A 322 11.64 -2.83 7.23
N ASP A 323 11.31 -3.06 5.96
CA ASP A 323 12.25 -3.44 4.89
C ASP A 323 12.35 -2.43 3.74
N LYS A 324 11.74 -1.25 3.93
CA LYS A 324 11.56 -0.16 2.96
C LYS A 324 10.60 -0.46 1.81
N ILE A 325 9.69 -1.42 1.99
CA ILE A 325 8.67 -1.76 1.00
C ILE A 325 7.28 -1.70 1.66
N ILE A 326 6.36 -0.93 1.07
CA ILE A 326 4.95 -0.95 1.45
C ILE A 326 4.20 -1.80 0.44
N GLU A 327 3.46 -2.80 0.90
CA GLU A 327 2.46 -3.52 0.11
C GLU A 327 1.18 -2.64 0.03
N ILE A 328 0.79 -2.26 -1.19
CA ILE A 328 -0.27 -1.26 -1.40
C ILE A 328 -1.60 -1.84 -1.87
N ALA A 329 -1.66 -3.15 -2.15
CA ALA A 329 -2.85 -3.86 -2.61
C ALA A 329 -2.83 -5.30 -2.08
N LEU A 330 -3.67 -5.58 -1.09
CA LEU A 330 -3.58 -6.82 -0.29
C LEU A 330 -4.34 -7.98 -0.94
N ASP A 331 -5.47 -7.71 -1.59
CA ASP A 331 -6.24 -8.73 -2.31
C ASP A 331 -6.08 -8.62 -3.84
N GLU A 332 -6.63 -9.60 -4.55
CA GLU A 332 -6.52 -9.69 -6.00
C GLU A 332 -7.32 -8.58 -6.72
N ARG A 333 -8.43 -8.11 -6.13
CA ARG A 333 -9.28 -7.07 -6.71
C ARG A 333 -8.60 -5.70 -6.62
N ASP A 334 -7.85 -5.42 -5.56
CA ASP A 334 -6.95 -4.26 -5.45
C ASP A 334 -5.79 -4.28 -6.48
N ARG A 335 -5.46 -5.46 -7.02
CA ARG A 335 -4.38 -5.70 -8.00
C ARG A 335 -4.86 -5.87 -9.43
N MET A 336 -6.18 -5.85 -9.68
CA MET A 336 -6.78 -5.83 -11.02
C MET A 336 -6.60 -4.45 -11.69
N ILE A 337 -5.61 -4.34 -12.56
CA ILE A 337 -5.23 -3.06 -13.19
C ILE A 337 -5.98 -2.77 -14.49
N ARG A 338 -6.42 -3.82 -15.19
CA ARG A 338 -7.18 -3.78 -16.47
C ARG A 338 -8.08 -4.99 -16.57
N TRP A 339 -9.21 -4.86 -17.26
CA TRP A 339 -10.11 -5.99 -17.54
C TRP A 339 -10.95 -5.71 -18.78
N GLN A 340 -11.58 -6.76 -19.32
CA GLN A 340 -12.67 -6.63 -20.26
C GLN A 340 -13.90 -7.32 -19.69
N ASP A 341 -14.97 -6.54 -19.51
CA ASP A 341 -16.22 -7.06 -18.96
C ASP A 341 -16.93 -8.04 -19.89
N GLY A 342 -17.93 -8.74 -19.35
CA GLY A 342 -18.77 -9.68 -20.09
C GLY A 342 -19.59 -9.06 -21.24
N ASP A 343 -19.71 -7.73 -21.30
CA ASP A 343 -20.28 -6.98 -22.44
C ASP A 343 -19.23 -6.63 -23.52
N GLY A 344 -17.95 -6.94 -23.27
CA GLY A 344 -16.82 -6.71 -24.17
C GLY A 344 -16.18 -5.33 -24.05
N ILE A 345 -16.52 -4.54 -23.03
CA ILE A 345 -15.95 -3.20 -22.80
C ILE A 345 -14.63 -3.35 -22.05
N VAL A 346 -13.56 -2.75 -22.56
CA VAL A 346 -12.25 -2.73 -21.92
C VAL A 346 -12.17 -1.56 -20.93
N HIS A 347 -11.75 -1.87 -19.71
CA HIS A 347 -11.53 -0.93 -18.62
C HIS A 347 -10.06 -0.97 -18.18
N GLU A 348 -9.59 0.15 -17.63
CA GLU A 348 -8.28 0.29 -16.98
C GLU A 348 -8.52 1.12 -15.72
N GLU A 349 -7.87 0.75 -14.61
CA GLU A 349 -8.01 1.49 -13.35
C GLU A 349 -7.54 2.95 -13.50
N SER A 350 -8.14 3.85 -12.72
CA SER A 350 -7.72 5.25 -12.59
C SER A 350 -7.00 5.54 -11.27
N ALA A 351 -6.29 4.53 -10.75
CA ALA A 351 -5.66 4.57 -9.45
C ALA A 351 -4.66 5.73 -9.31
N SER A 352 -4.62 6.36 -8.14
CA SER A 352 -3.68 7.41 -7.80
C SER A 352 -3.15 7.24 -6.37
N GLY A 353 -2.08 7.96 -6.02
CA GLY A 353 -1.43 7.83 -4.72
C GLY A 353 -0.90 9.14 -4.15
N LEU A 354 -0.73 9.16 -2.83
CA LEU A 354 -0.07 10.22 -2.09
C LEU A 354 0.94 9.60 -1.12
N VAL A 355 2.21 9.95 -1.25
CA VAL A 355 3.29 9.58 -0.35
C VAL A 355 3.58 10.75 0.58
N VAL A 356 3.66 10.52 1.89
CA VAL A 356 3.80 11.56 2.92
C VAL A 356 4.87 11.21 3.94
N LEU A 357 5.75 12.17 4.26
CA LEU A 357 6.60 12.18 5.45
C LEU A 357 6.26 13.40 6.32
N ALA A 358 5.55 13.18 7.42
CA ALA A 358 5.19 14.23 8.37
C ALA A 358 6.29 14.40 9.44
N THR A 359 6.80 15.62 9.62
CA THR A 359 7.93 15.88 10.55
C THR A 359 7.77 17.21 11.30
N PRO A 360 8.50 17.42 12.41
CA PRO A 360 8.62 18.74 13.03
C PRO A 360 9.19 19.84 12.13
N TRP A 361 9.88 19.51 11.02
CA TRP A 361 10.36 20.50 10.05
C TRP A 361 9.30 20.87 9.00
N GLY A 362 8.25 20.07 8.85
CA GLY A 362 7.22 20.21 7.82
C GLY A 362 6.71 18.84 7.37
N ASP A 363 5.64 18.89 6.57
CA ASP A 363 5.07 17.73 5.90
C ASP A 363 5.56 17.73 4.44
N TYR A 364 6.17 16.61 4.03
CA TYR A 364 6.71 16.43 2.68
C TYR A 364 5.83 15.44 1.91
N GLU A 365 5.31 15.86 0.76
CA GLU A 365 4.29 15.13 0.01
C GLU A 365 4.71 14.92 -1.44
N HIS A 366 4.45 13.73 -1.99
CA HIS A 366 4.56 13.43 -3.41
C HIS A 366 3.26 12.83 -3.94
N GLN A 367 2.64 13.49 -4.91
CA GLN A 367 1.40 13.03 -5.56
C GLN A 367 1.72 12.21 -6.80
N ILE A 368 1.07 11.04 -6.90
CA ILE A 368 1.18 10.09 -8.00
C ILE A 368 -0.19 10.09 -8.73
N PRO A 369 -0.38 10.91 -9.78
CA PRO A 369 -1.71 11.09 -10.39
C PRO A 369 -2.18 9.90 -11.25
N ASP A 370 -1.28 9.01 -11.65
CA ASP A 370 -1.56 7.72 -12.31
C ASP A 370 -0.60 6.72 -11.67
N LEU A 371 -1.13 5.80 -10.87
CA LEU A 371 -0.37 4.85 -10.08
C LEU A 371 0.27 3.80 -11.01
N PRO A 372 1.58 3.52 -10.92
CA PRO A 372 2.22 2.55 -11.80
C PRO A 372 1.52 1.19 -11.78
N LYS A 373 1.28 0.67 -12.99
CA LYS A 373 0.58 -0.59 -13.27
C LYS A 373 1.59 -1.74 -13.37
N VAL A 374 2.44 -1.85 -12.35
CA VAL A 374 3.58 -2.77 -12.23
C VAL A 374 3.74 -3.27 -10.79
N ASN A 375 4.39 -4.41 -10.60
CA ASN A 375 4.56 -5.06 -9.30
C ASN A 375 5.29 -4.23 -8.24
N HIS A 376 6.25 -3.42 -8.68
CA HIS A 376 7.09 -2.59 -7.81
C HIS A 376 7.51 -1.31 -8.52
N PHE A 377 7.52 -0.20 -7.78
CA PHE A 377 8.11 1.07 -8.20
C PHE A 377 8.65 1.83 -6.99
N ASP A 378 9.74 2.57 -7.16
CA ASP A 378 10.31 3.43 -6.12
C ASP A 378 9.72 4.85 -6.17
N VAL A 379 9.61 5.51 -5.02
CA VAL A 379 9.31 6.95 -4.92
C VAL A 379 10.30 7.64 -3.98
N SER A 380 10.84 8.78 -4.43
CA SER A 380 11.63 9.71 -3.62
C SER A 380 10.79 10.92 -3.22
N LEU A 381 11.01 11.45 -2.01
CA LEU A 381 10.41 12.70 -1.57
C LEU A 381 11.36 13.89 -1.82
N ASP A 382 10.80 15.04 -2.19
CA ASP A 382 11.56 16.29 -2.18
C ASP A 382 11.77 16.72 -0.72
N LEU A 383 13.03 16.75 -0.27
CA LEU A 383 13.41 17.00 1.13
C LEU A 383 14.38 18.21 1.25
N PRO A 384 14.43 18.87 2.42
CA PRO A 384 15.42 19.89 2.70
C PRO A 384 16.81 19.27 2.95
N SER A 385 17.86 20.08 2.78
CA SER A 385 19.24 19.69 3.12
C SER A 385 19.98 20.89 3.71
N LEU A 386 20.02 20.98 5.04
CA LEU A 386 20.53 22.15 5.75
C LEU A 386 22.06 22.11 5.96
N SER A 387 22.70 23.26 5.77
CA SER A 387 24.10 23.51 6.05
C SER A 387 24.22 24.69 7.01
N PHE A 388 24.78 24.46 8.19
CA PHE A 388 25.22 25.51 9.09
C PHE A 388 26.57 26.04 8.56
N ASP A 389 26.54 27.22 7.97
CA ASP A 389 27.68 27.76 7.21
C ASP A 389 28.63 28.57 8.09
N SER A 390 28.08 29.34 9.05
CA SER A 390 28.87 30.10 10.02
C SER A 390 28.08 30.52 11.25
N LEU A 391 28.80 30.71 12.37
CA LEU A 391 28.30 31.33 13.60
C LEU A 391 29.33 32.40 14.01
N VAL A 392 28.92 33.67 14.02
CA VAL A 392 29.83 34.82 14.15
C VAL A 392 29.40 35.74 15.29
N GLU A 393 30.24 35.87 16.30
CA GLU A 393 30.09 36.83 17.39
C GLU A 393 30.23 38.29 16.93
N SER A 394 29.51 39.21 17.59
CA SER A 394 29.60 40.65 17.26
C SER A 394 30.81 41.36 17.88
N ASP A 395 31.44 40.76 18.89
CA ASP A 395 32.62 41.28 19.61
C ASP A 395 33.35 40.11 20.31
N ASP A 396 34.64 40.26 20.64
CA ASP A 396 35.46 39.23 21.30
C ASP A 396 35.57 39.39 22.84
N GLU A 397 35.01 40.46 23.40
CA GLU A 397 34.88 40.71 24.85
C GLU A 397 33.44 41.09 25.21
N ASN A 398 32.93 40.63 26.37
CA ASN A 398 31.63 41.06 26.91
C ASN A 398 31.57 40.98 28.45
N ASN A 399 30.61 41.70 29.05
CA ASN A 399 30.35 41.64 30.49
C ASN A 399 29.43 40.45 30.85
N VAL A 400 29.71 39.79 31.98
CA VAL A 400 28.86 38.74 32.55
C VAL A 400 27.44 39.29 32.83
N ASN A 401 26.42 38.49 32.50
CA ASN A 401 24.99 38.84 32.48
C ASN A 401 24.58 39.93 31.46
N SER A 402 25.46 40.30 30.52
CA SER A 402 25.12 41.16 29.38
C SER A 402 24.90 40.35 28.09
N ARG A 403 24.14 40.89 27.14
CA ARG A 403 23.84 40.21 25.86
C ARG A 403 24.85 40.56 24.78
N LEU A 404 25.48 39.56 24.21
CA LEU A 404 26.28 39.63 23.00
C LEU A 404 25.43 39.26 21.78
N GLY A 405 25.57 40.01 20.68
CA GLY A 405 24.96 39.64 19.41
C GLY A 405 25.74 38.49 18.77
N VAL A 406 25.04 37.48 18.26
CA VAL A 406 25.66 36.40 17.46
C VAL A 406 24.83 36.21 16.18
N MET A 407 25.51 36.05 15.06
CA MET A 407 24.92 35.88 13.74
C MET A 407 25.15 34.45 13.25
N ALA A 408 24.08 33.67 13.14
CA ALA A 408 24.12 32.36 12.50
C ALA A 408 23.74 32.50 11.01
N THR A 409 24.42 31.76 10.14
CA THR A 409 24.10 31.66 8.71
C THR A 409 23.83 30.20 8.37
N VAL A 410 22.65 29.93 7.81
CA VAL A 410 22.22 28.58 7.43
C VAL A 410 21.71 28.59 5.98
N THR A 411 22.20 27.68 5.16
CA THR A 411 21.72 27.47 3.78
C THR A 411 20.96 26.15 3.68
N ASN A 412 19.79 26.19 3.04
CA ASN A 412 19.07 25.00 2.60
C ASN A 412 19.44 24.69 1.15
N ASN A 413 20.19 23.62 0.94
CA ASN A 413 20.61 23.12 -0.37
C ASN A 413 19.64 22.08 -0.96
N GLY A 414 18.57 21.72 -0.23
CA GLY A 414 17.57 20.74 -0.67
C GLY A 414 16.43 21.35 -1.47
N ASP A 415 15.57 20.47 -1.99
CA ASP A 415 14.48 20.80 -2.92
C ASP A 415 13.15 21.15 -2.22
N ALA A 416 13.04 20.91 -0.91
CA ALA A 416 11.92 21.34 -0.07
C ALA A 416 12.34 22.33 1.04
N ALA A 417 11.36 23.04 1.60
CA ALA A 417 11.57 23.97 2.72
C ALA A 417 11.70 23.24 4.08
N ALA A 418 12.38 23.86 5.04
CA ALA A 418 12.50 23.36 6.42
C ALA A 418 12.10 24.40 7.45
N ASN A 419 11.40 23.96 8.51
CA ASN A 419 11.11 24.73 9.72
C ASN A 419 11.88 24.16 10.92
N PHE A 420 13.13 24.57 11.09
CA PHE A 420 14.08 23.90 11.98
C PHE A 420 14.35 24.70 13.27
N LEU A 421 14.90 24.01 14.27
CA LEU A 421 15.37 24.61 15.51
C LEU A 421 16.90 24.54 15.55
N ILE A 422 17.52 25.46 16.31
CA ILE A 422 18.95 25.46 16.59
C ILE A 422 19.13 25.35 18.09
N ASP A 423 19.83 24.31 18.53
CA ASP A 423 20.20 24.10 19.93
C ASP A 423 21.64 24.57 20.15
N CYS A 424 21.87 25.43 21.15
CA CYS A 424 23.18 26.01 21.41
C CYS A 424 23.70 25.64 22.81
N MET A 425 24.97 25.29 22.88
CA MET A 425 25.70 24.97 24.10
C MET A 425 26.90 25.90 24.27
N SER A 426 27.24 26.21 25.51
CA SER A 426 28.46 26.90 25.91
C SER A 426 29.14 26.07 27.00
N ASN A 427 30.38 25.65 26.76
CA ASN A 427 31.19 24.84 27.68
C ASN A 427 30.47 23.56 28.19
N GLY A 428 29.71 22.89 27.31
CA GLY A 428 28.99 21.64 27.63
C GLY A 428 27.71 21.82 28.47
N THR A 429 27.18 23.04 28.55
CA THR A 429 25.88 23.35 29.16
C THR A 429 25.02 24.19 28.21
N ASP A 430 23.70 24.05 28.27
CA ASP A 430 22.76 24.83 27.45
C ASP A 430 23.04 26.33 27.55
N ALA A 431 23.24 26.99 26.41
CA ALA A 431 23.52 28.42 26.35
C ALA A 431 22.21 29.22 26.32
N ASN A 432 22.17 30.33 27.06
CA ASN A 432 21.06 31.28 26.93
C ASN A 432 21.27 32.14 25.67
N VAL A 433 20.57 31.80 24.59
CA VAL A 433 20.60 32.52 23.30
C VAL A 433 19.33 33.34 23.02
N GLY A 434 18.42 33.41 24.00
CA GLY A 434 17.11 34.07 23.90
C GLY A 434 15.94 33.10 23.80
N VAL A 435 14.93 33.44 23.00
CA VAL A 435 13.74 32.59 22.81
C VAL A 435 14.01 31.62 21.67
N ASN A 436 13.96 30.31 21.95
CA ASN A 436 14.02 29.29 20.91
C ASN A 436 12.71 29.29 20.11
N VAL A 437 12.78 29.63 18.82
CA VAL A 437 11.66 29.66 17.87
C VAL A 437 12.07 28.95 16.58
N PRO A 438 11.14 28.29 15.85
CA PRO A 438 11.46 27.71 14.56
C PRO A 438 11.90 28.77 13.55
N TYR A 439 12.96 28.48 12.82
CA TYR A 439 13.43 29.25 11.67
C TYR A 439 13.00 28.54 10.38
N SER A 440 12.63 29.31 9.36
CA SER A 440 12.15 28.78 8.09
C SER A 440 13.13 29.14 6.98
N ALA A 441 13.56 28.15 6.20
CA ALA A 441 14.37 28.35 4.99
C ALA A 441 13.71 27.60 3.82
N GLY A 442 13.42 28.32 2.74
CA GLY A 442 12.94 27.75 1.48
C GLY A 442 14.00 26.90 0.79
N ALA A 443 13.60 26.15 -0.24
CA ALA A 443 14.53 25.40 -1.09
C ALA A 443 15.54 26.35 -1.76
N GLY A 444 16.83 26.05 -1.66
CA GLY A 444 17.92 26.89 -2.18
C GLY A 444 18.14 28.23 -1.45
N GLU A 445 17.53 28.45 -0.27
CA GLU A 445 17.63 29.71 0.47
C GLU A 445 18.75 29.73 1.51
N THR A 446 19.49 30.83 1.59
CA THR A 446 20.41 31.15 2.70
C THR A 446 19.75 32.20 3.61
N ILE A 447 19.69 31.92 4.92
CA ILE A 447 19.12 32.82 5.92
C ILE A 447 20.14 33.23 6.99
N GLU A 448 20.00 34.46 7.48
CA GLU A 448 20.77 35.02 8.60
C GLU A 448 19.88 35.11 9.85
N ILE A 449 20.29 34.44 10.94
CA ILE A 449 19.52 34.26 12.17
C ILE A 449 20.19 35.03 13.33
N PRO A 450 19.62 36.15 13.80
CA PRO A 450 20.20 36.94 14.89
C PRO A 450 19.86 36.38 16.27
N MET A 451 20.88 36.00 17.02
CA MET A 451 20.82 35.44 18.36
C MET A 451 21.37 36.43 19.40
N ASN A 452 20.98 36.26 20.67
CA ASN A 452 21.49 37.07 21.78
C ASN A 452 22.06 36.14 22.85
N TRP A 453 23.37 35.94 22.85
CA TRP A 453 24.05 35.08 23.82
C TRP A 453 24.31 35.86 25.12
N ASP A 454 23.92 35.31 26.27
CA ASP A 454 24.39 35.77 27.58
C ASP A 454 25.01 34.62 28.40
N SER A 455 26.01 34.97 29.22
CA SER A 455 26.70 34.07 30.14
C SER A 455 26.68 34.65 31.55
N ALA A 456 26.43 33.78 32.54
CA ALA A 456 26.56 34.08 33.97
C ALA A 456 27.94 33.69 34.54
N ALA A 457 28.85 33.19 33.70
CA ALA A 457 30.19 32.74 34.07
C ALA A 457 31.28 33.62 33.44
N GLU A 458 32.31 33.95 34.23
CA GLU A 458 33.54 34.57 33.74
C GLU A 458 34.43 33.56 33.00
N GLY A 459 35.26 34.08 32.09
CA GLY A 459 36.30 33.33 31.38
C GLY A 459 36.17 33.39 29.88
N GLU A 460 37.10 32.73 29.19
CA GLU A 460 37.07 32.54 27.75
C GLU A 460 36.10 31.39 27.41
N LEU A 461 35.00 31.71 26.71
CA LEU A 461 33.92 30.78 26.38
C LEU A 461 33.68 30.76 24.86
N THR A 462 33.22 29.63 24.34
CA THR A 462 32.73 29.49 22.96
C THR A 462 31.26 29.09 22.97
N LEU A 463 30.52 29.57 21.98
CA LEU A 463 29.16 29.13 21.70
C LEU A 463 29.20 28.15 20.52
N GLU A 464 28.70 26.94 20.74
CA GLU A 464 28.52 25.91 19.72
C GLU A 464 27.02 25.71 19.49
N CYS A 465 26.55 25.90 18.26
CA CYS A 465 25.15 25.75 17.90
C CYS A 465 25.00 24.63 16.86
N THR A 466 23.96 23.80 17.02
CA THR A 466 23.68 22.65 16.16
C THR A 466 22.23 22.67 15.68
N ILE A 467 22.00 22.32 14.42
CA ILE A 467 20.67 22.16 13.82
C ILE A 467 20.00 20.90 14.40
N PHE A 468 18.82 21.04 15.01
CA PHE A 468 18.06 19.91 15.55
C PHE A 468 17.40 19.11 14.42
N VAL A 469 17.80 17.84 14.25
CA VAL A 469 17.25 16.90 13.25
C VAL A 469 16.26 15.93 13.91
N PRO A 470 14.97 15.95 13.50
CA PRO A 470 13.98 14.97 13.94
C PRO A 470 14.31 13.53 13.54
N TYR A 471 13.98 12.56 14.41
CA TYR A 471 14.17 11.13 14.16
C TYR A 471 13.43 10.59 12.92
N HIS A 472 12.40 11.28 12.44
CA HIS A 472 11.68 10.94 11.20
C HIS A 472 12.60 10.97 9.96
N PHE A 473 13.72 11.70 10.04
CA PHE A 473 14.74 11.72 8.99
C PHE A 473 15.82 10.64 9.15
N ASP A 474 15.66 9.67 10.05
CA ASP A 474 16.64 8.57 10.16
C ASP A 474 16.74 7.80 8.84
N GLY A 475 17.96 7.62 8.34
CA GLY A 475 18.24 7.11 7.00
C GLY A 475 18.30 8.15 5.86
N PHE A 476 18.01 9.43 6.10
CA PHE A 476 18.12 10.52 5.13
C PHE A 476 19.29 11.47 5.42
N GLU A 477 19.90 12.05 4.38
CA GLU A 477 20.97 13.07 4.50
C GLU A 477 20.40 14.50 4.40
N VAL A 478 19.60 14.90 5.40
CA VAL A 478 18.96 16.23 5.46
C VAL A 478 19.81 17.32 6.10
N VAL A 479 21.06 17.01 6.50
CA VAL A 479 22.03 17.97 7.04
C VAL A 479 23.44 17.61 6.56
N SER A 480 24.11 18.53 5.87
CA SER A 480 25.50 18.35 5.39
C SER A 480 26.56 18.93 6.35
N SER A 481 26.21 19.99 7.08
CA SER A 481 27.02 20.62 8.12
C SER A 481 26.09 20.97 9.28
N GLY A 482 26.09 20.18 10.35
CA GLY A 482 25.09 20.34 11.42
C GLY A 482 25.43 21.39 12.47
N THR A 483 26.70 21.76 12.61
CA THR A 483 27.21 22.47 13.78
C THR A 483 28.15 23.59 13.38
N ALA A 484 28.03 24.75 14.03
CA ALA A 484 28.97 25.86 13.90
C ALA A 484 29.34 26.41 15.29
N THR A 485 30.54 26.99 15.40
CA THR A 485 31.11 27.50 16.66
C THR A 485 31.64 28.92 16.47
N THR A 486 31.42 29.80 17.46
CA THR A 486 32.03 31.14 17.50
C THR A 486 33.55 31.04 17.72
N ASN A 487 34.26 32.16 17.54
CA ASN A 487 35.57 32.29 18.19
C ASN A 487 35.39 32.38 19.73
N PRO A 488 36.47 32.23 20.51
CA PRO A 488 36.39 32.39 21.96
C PRO A 488 36.11 33.86 22.33
N VAL A 489 35.11 34.07 23.19
CA VAL A 489 34.71 35.37 23.74
C VAL A 489 35.14 35.44 25.21
N THR A 490 35.76 36.55 25.60
CA THR A 490 36.17 36.79 27.00
C THR A 490 35.05 37.44 27.79
N TRP A 491 34.53 36.73 28.79
CA TRP A 491 33.50 37.20 29.71
C TRP A 491 34.13 37.68 31.02
N SER A 492 33.93 38.96 31.36
CA SER A 492 34.43 39.56 32.62
C SER A 492 33.31 40.15 33.47
N ILE A 493 33.44 40.10 34.79
CA ILE A 493 32.61 40.93 35.67
C ILE A 493 33.01 42.40 35.44
N GLU A 494 32.01 43.26 35.23
CA GLU A 494 32.24 44.70 35.14
C GLU A 494 32.84 45.19 36.48
N ASP A 495 34.12 45.53 36.43
CA ASP A 495 34.89 46.01 37.58
C ASP A 495 34.36 47.41 37.93
N ASP A 496 33.40 47.47 38.87
CA ASP A 496 32.70 48.69 39.30
C ASP A 496 33.66 49.68 39.95
N ASN A 497 34.44 50.34 39.10
CA ASN A 497 35.25 51.52 39.40
C ASN A 497 34.32 52.74 39.54
N SER A 498 33.23 52.58 40.28
CA SER A 498 32.28 53.61 40.66
C SER A 498 33.00 54.66 41.51
N THR A 499 33.42 55.73 40.82
CA THR A 499 34.00 56.96 41.37
C THR A 499 35.31 56.81 42.13
N ASN A 500 36.39 57.29 41.50
CA ASN A 500 37.65 57.65 42.18
C ASN A 500 37.42 58.83 43.15
N LEU A 501 36.92 58.52 44.36
CA LEU A 501 36.56 59.46 45.43
C LEU A 501 37.75 60.29 45.95
N LEU A 502 38.98 59.95 45.54
CA LEU A 502 40.22 60.61 45.97
C LEU A 502 40.25 62.09 45.54
N VAL A 503 39.63 62.44 44.41
CA VAL A 503 39.52 63.83 43.93
C VAL A 503 38.55 64.67 44.78
N PRO A 504 37.26 64.29 44.96
CA PRO A 504 36.35 65.06 45.81
C PRO A 504 36.78 65.10 47.28
N ILE A 505 37.39 64.03 47.82
CA ILE A 505 37.94 64.04 49.19
C ILE A 505 39.10 65.04 49.32
N ALA A 506 40.02 65.09 48.34
CA ALA A 506 41.13 66.05 48.35
C ALA A 506 40.63 67.50 48.26
N ILE A 507 39.64 67.79 47.41
CA ILE A 507 39.02 69.12 47.29
C ILE A 507 38.31 69.49 48.61
N GLY A 508 37.58 68.56 49.22
CA GLY A 508 36.92 68.75 50.51
C GLY A 508 37.90 69.09 51.64
N LEU A 509 39.04 68.38 51.72
CA LEU A 509 40.10 68.65 52.70
C LEU A 509 40.76 70.03 52.51
N VAL A 510 41.06 70.41 51.26
CA VAL A 510 41.66 71.74 50.96
C VAL A 510 40.69 72.87 51.32
N LEU A 511 39.40 72.72 51.00
CA LEU A 511 38.37 73.71 51.35
C LEU A 511 38.16 73.78 52.88
N ALA A 512 38.13 72.64 53.59
CA ALA A 512 38.00 72.60 55.04
C ALA A 512 39.17 73.30 55.74
N VAL A 513 40.42 73.03 55.33
CA VAL A 513 41.62 73.69 55.86
C VAL A 513 41.63 75.18 55.53
N GLY A 514 41.25 75.57 54.30
CA GLY A 514 41.16 76.98 53.89
C GLY A 514 40.11 77.78 54.70
N VAL A 515 38.93 77.20 54.91
CA VAL A 515 37.85 77.79 55.71
C VAL A 515 38.22 77.88 57.19
N PHE A 516 38.86 76.84 57.75
CA PHE A 516 39.34 76.86 59.14
C PHE A 516 40.41 77.94 59.35
N ALA A 517 41.39 78.04 58.45
CA ALA A 517 42.42 79.07 58.50
C ALA A 517 41.87 80.51 58.34
N PHE A 518 40.82 80.69 57.52
CA PHE A 518 40.12 81.96 57.37
C PHE A 518 39.35 82.36 58.64
N MET A 519 38.61 81.43 59.25
CA MET A 519 37.92 81.67 60.52
C MET A 519 38.89 81.98 61.67
N PHE A 520 40.01 81.26 61.76
CA PHE A 520 41.04 81.51 62.77
C PHE A 520 41.66 82.91 62.63
N ARG A 521 41.88 83.38 61.40
CA ARG A 521 42.32 84.77 61.12
C ARG A 521 41.28 85.81 61.51
N LYS A 522 39.99 85.60 61.22
CA LYS A 522 38.93 86.56 61.62
C LYS A 522 38.77 86.65 63.13
N ASN A 523 38.88 85.55 63.87
CA ASN A 523 38.77 85.59 65.33
C ASN A 523 39.92 86.36 65.98
N MET A 524 41.17 86.22 65.51
CA MET A 524 42.29 87.02 66.02
C MET A 524 42.21 88.53 65.68
N GLN A 525 41.42 88.94 64.66
CA GLN A 525 41.20 90.36 64.37
C GLN A 525 40.09 90.99 65.21
N ASN A 526 39.19 90.20 65.80
CA ASN A 526 38.05 90.71 66.57
C ASN A 526 38.35 90.97 68.06
N GLU A 527 39.44 90.43 68.62
CA GLU A 527 39.83 90.70 70.02
C GLU A 527 40.61 92.02 70.20
N ALA A 528 41.08 92.65 69.12
CA ALA A 528 41.87 93.88 69.17
C ALA A 528 41.06 95.19 69.11
N MET A 529 39.72 95.12 69.03
CA MET A 529 38.87 96.30 68.80
C MET A 529 37.55 96.26 69.59
N LYS A 530 37.65 96.13 70.93
CA LYS A 530 36.48 96.20 71.83
C LYS A 530 36.73 96.95 73.15
N GLU A 531 37.65 97.90 73.14
CA GLU A 531 37.92 98.83 74.26
C GLU A 531 37.54 100.28 73.88
N TYR A 532 36.27 100.53 73.49
CA TYR A 532 35.67 101.87 73.55
C TYR A 532 34.12 101.86 73.48
N SER A 533 33.50 102.92 74.01
CA SER A 533 32.06 103.26 73.99
C SER A 533 31.07 102.30 74.67
N GLN A 534 30.90 102.49 75.99
CA GLN A 534 29.59 102.39 76.66
C GLN A 534 28.84 103.75 76.55
N SER A 535 27.51 103.74 76.76
CA SER A 535 26.58 104.90 76.88
C SER A 535 26.36 105.70 75.56
N ILE A 536 25.18 106.17 75.12
CA ILE A 536 23.87 106.60 75.69
C ILE A 536 22.75 106.33 74.63
N GLU A 537 21.42 106.16 74.85
CA GLU A 537 20.56 105.76 75.99
C GLU A 537 19.04 105.78 75.58
N GLN A 538 18.26 104.69 75.79
CA GLN A 538 16.76 104.63 75.89
C GLN A 538 15.87 105.03 74.66
N VAL A 539 14.58 104.66 74.47
CA VAL A 539 13.52 103.78 75.07
C VAL A 539 12.46 103.57 73.93
N ASP A 540 11.65 102.50 73.79
CA ASP A 540 10.60 101.96 74.69
C ASP A 540 10.14 100.52 74.30
N ASP A 541 9.39 99.86 75.18
CA ASP A 541 8.99 98.43 75.14
C ASP A 541 7.66 98.11 74.40
N SER A 542 7.50 96.85 73.97
CA SER A 542 6.35 95.96 74.31
C SER A 542 6.41 94.56 73.65
N ASP A 543 6.49 93.50 74.48
CA ASP A 543 5.68 92.24 74.54
C ASP A 543 5.06 91.61 73.26
N GLU A 544 4.86 90.28 73.11
CA GLU A 544 5.24 89.04 73.84
C GLU A 544 4.95 87.81 72.91
N ASP A 545 5.34 86.59 73.33
CA ASP A 545 4.98 85.24 72.81
C ASP A 545 5.29 84.88 71.33
N ILE A 546 6.00 83.79 70.98
CA ILE A 546 6.01 82.37 71.42
C ILE A 546 4.78 81.57 70.93
N GLY A 547 5.01 80.46 70.23
CA GLY A 547 3.97 79.55 69.75
C GLY A 547 4.52 78.43 68.85
N GLU A 548 4.77 77.27 69.44
CA GLU A 548 5.38 76.08 68.80
C GLU A 548 4.37 75.10 68.16
N ILE A 549 4.87 74.32 67.19
CA ILE A 549 4.67 72.85 66.99
C ILE A 549 3.21 72.30 66.95
N GLU A 550 2.81 71.74 65.80
CA GLU A 550 2.99 70.30 65.45
C GLU A 550 3.22 70.13 63.93
#